data_AF-S3ZRB4-F1
#
_entry.id   AF-S3ZRB4-F1
#
_cell.length_a   1.000
_cell.length_b   1.000
_cell.length_c   1.000
_cell.angle_alpha   90.00
_cell.angle_beta   90.00
_cell.angle_gamma   90.00
#
_symmetry.space_group_name_H-M   'P 1'
#
loop_
_entity.id
_entity.type
_entity.pdbx_description
1 polymer ?
#
loop_
_entity_poly.entity_id
_entity_poly.type
_entity_poly.pdbx_seq_one_letter_code
_entity_poly.pdbx_strand_id
1 'polypeptide(L)'
;MGELEDAVMTRVWKWNRPVTVREVLEDLQQERSIAYTTVMTVLDNLHQKGWVRREAEGRAYRYEAVSTRAAYAAALMNEAWSQSDNPAAALVAFFGMMSPQQREALSDAVRMVEGDTVRMEGDADRKAEAEAERKAEADADRRSEAEAGGEREAEGEQNPGGPGPGSDR
;
A
#
# COMPACT_ATOMS: atom_id res chain seq x y z
N MET A 1 -5.77 6.70 23.56
CA MET A 1 -7.25 6.62 23.48
C MET A 1 -7.81 6.53 24.89
N GLY A 2 -8.99 7.10 25.13
CA GLY A 2 -9.74 6.87 26.38
C GLY A 2 -10.45 5.51 26.38
N GLU A 3 -10.94 5.06 27.55
CA GLU A 3 -11.59 3.74 27.72
C GLU A 3 -12.77 3.54 26.75
N LEU A 4 -13.62 4.56 26.60
CA LEU A 4 -14.77 4.48 25.70
C LEU A 4 -14.39 4.52 24.21
N GLU A 5 -13.33 5.26 23.86
CA GLU A 5 -12.78 5.26 22.50
C GLU A 5 -12.28 3.88 22.11
N ASP A 6 -11.55 3.21 23.01
CA ASP A 6 -11.05 1.86 22.80
C ASP A 6 -12.19 0.83 22.71
N ALA A 7 -13.22 0.98 23.56
CA ALA A 7 -14.42 0.15 23.50
C ALA A 7 -15.12 0.28 22.14
N VAL A 8 -15.31 1.50 21.64
CA VAL A 8 -15.91 1.77 20.31
C VAL A 8 -15.04 1.19 19.19
N MET A 9 -13.74 1.50 19.16
CA MET A 9 -12.84 1.01 18.11
C MET A 9 -12.74 -0.52 18.09
N THR A 10 -12.80 -1.17 19.25
CA THR A 10 -12.86 -2.63 19.34
C THR A 10 -14.03 -3.21 18.56
N ARG A 11 -15.22 -2.58 18.60
CA ARG A 11 -16.38 -3.01 17.82
C ARG A 11 -16.20 -2.73 16.34
N VAL A 12 -15.74 -1.53 15.99
CA VAL A 12 -15.50 -1.14 14.59
C VAL A 12 -14.51 -2.10 13.92
N TRP A 13 -13.40 -2.42 14.57
CA TRP A 13 -12.44 -3.41 14.08
C TRP A 13 -13.01 -4.82 14.01
N LYS A 14 -13.80 -5.24 15.00
CA LYS A 14 -14.42 -6.57 15.02
C LYS A 14 -15.40 -6.76 13.86
N TRP A 15 -16.19 -5.74 13.55
CA TRP A 15 -17.18 -5.82 12.46
C TRP A 15 -16.58 -5.66 11.07
N ASN A 16 -15.43 -4.99 10.96
CA ASN A 16 -14.69 -4.81 9.70
C ASN A 16 -15.58 -4.33 8.54
N ARG A 17 -16.48 -3.38 8.83
CA ARG A 17 -17.41 -2.75 7.88
C ARG A 17 -17.81 -1.36 8.37
N PRO A 18 -18.35 -0.48 7.50
CA PRO A 18 -18.95 0.78 7.91
C PRO A 18 -20.11 0.59 8.89
N VAL A 19 -20.10 1.35 9.99
CA VAL A 19 -21.06 1.25 11.10
C VAL A 19 -21.67 2.60 11.45
N THR A 20 -22.91 2.58 11.92
CA THR A 20 -23.64 3.76 12.38
C THR A 20 -23.47 3.94 13.88
N VAL A 21 -23.71 5.16 14.37
CA VAL A 21 -23.77 5.47 15.82
C VAL A 21 -24.74 4.53 16.54
N ARG A 22 -25.87 4.21 15.90
CA ARG A 22 -26.91 3.38 16.47
C ARG A 22 -26.46 1.92 16.64
N GLU A 23 -25.78 1.35 15.65
CA GLU A 23 -25.23 -0.02 15.76
C GLU A 23 -24.22 -0.11 16.90
N VAL A 24 -23.30 0.86 17.00
CA VAL A 24 -22.31 0.90 18.09
C VAL A 24 -23.00 1.07 19.45
N LEU A 25 -24.02 1.92 19.53
CA LEU A 25 -24.80 2.13 20.74
C LEU A 25 -25.49 0.84 21.21
N GLU A 26 -26.19 0.16 20.31
CA GLU A 26 -26.95 -1.06 20.61
C GLU A 26 -26.03 -2.19 21.11
N ASP A 27 -24.81 -2.30 20.58
CA ASP A 27 -23.80 -3.25 21.09
C ASP A 27 -23.28 -2.85 22.48
N LEU A 28 -22.89 -1.58 22.66
CA LEU A 28 -22.36 -1.10 23.95
C LEU A 28 -23.39 -1.17 25.07
N GLN A 29 -24.68 -0.99 24.76
CA GLN A 29 -25.77 -1.07 25.73
C GLN A 29 -25.96 -2.47 26.34
N GLN A 30 -25.38 -3.50 25.74
CA GLN A 30 -25.38 -4.86 26.32
C GLN A 30 -24.48 -4.94 27.57
N GLU A 31 -23.49 -4.07 27.69
CA GLU A 31 -22.48 -4.09 28.76
C GLU A 31 -22.59 -2.89 29.70
N ARG A 32 -23.10 -1.74 29.23
CA ARG A 32 -23.14 -0.49 30.01
C ARG A 32 -24.31 0.42 29.63
N SER A 33 -24.81 1.17 30.61
CA SER A 33 -25.76 2.26 30.32
C SER A 33 -25.02 3.43 29.67
N ILE A 34 -25.40 3.79 28.45
CA ILE A 34 -24.76 4.87 27.68
C ILE A 34 -25.80 5.56 26.78
N ALA A 35 -25.66 6.89 26.67
CA ALA A 35 -26.52 7.71 25.84
C ALA A 35 -26.04 7.77 24.38
N TYR A 36 -26.99 7.95 23.45
CA TYR A 36 -26.70 8.07 22.02
C TYR A 36 -25.68 9.18 21.71
N THR A 37 -25.88 10.37 22.28
CA THR A 37 -25.01 11.54 22.05
C THR A 37 -23.59 11.29 22.55
N THR A 38 -23.40 10.46 23.57
CA THR A 38 -22.06 10.07 24.03
C THR A 38 -21.34 9.25 22.96
N VAL A 39 -22.00 8.24 22.39
CA VAL A 39 -21.41 7.43 21.31
C VAL A 39 -21.16 8.28 20.06
N MET A 40 -22.09 9.17 19.72
CA MET A 40 -21.95 10.12 18.62
C MET A 40 -20.71 10.99 18.79
N THR A 41 -20.54 11.64 19.95
CA THR A 41 -19.38 12.48 20.25
C THR A 41 -18.07 11.69 20.22
N VAL A 42 -18.07 10.45 20.70
CA VAL A 42 -16.87 9.59 20.66
C VAL A 42 -16.48 9.24 19.23
N LEU A 43 -17.44 8.86 18.37
CA LEU A 43 -17.18 8.60 16.96
C LEU A 43 -16.71 9.85 16.22
N ASP A 44 -17.28 11.02 16.52
CA ASP A 44 -16.79 12.29 15.98
C ASP A 44 -15.37 12.61 16.44
N ASN A 45 -15.04 12.41 17.72
CA ASN A 45 -13.68 12.59 18.22
C ASN A 45 -12.68 11.62 17.57
N LEU A 46 -13.07 10.36 17.39
CA LEU A 46 -12.26 9.37 16.67
C LEU A 46 -12.05 9.79 15.21
N HIS A 47 -13.08 10.35 14.57
CA HIS A 47 -12.98 10.89 13.22
C HIS A 47 -12.01 12.09 13.14
N GLN A 48 -12.11 13.04 14.06
CA GLN A 48 -11.21 14.20 14.12
C GLN A 48 -9.75 13.80 14.35
N LYS A 49 -9.52 12.70 15.08
CA LYS A 49 -8.19 12.12 15.27
C LYS A 49 -7.72 11.27 14.09
N GLY A 50 -8.54 11.06 13.06
CA GLY A 50 -8.22 10.25 11.89
C GLY A 50 -8.32 8.73 12.10
N TRP A 51 -8.90 8.26 13.20
CA TRP A 51 -9.03 6.82 13.48
C TRP A 51 -10.13 6.15 12.66
N VAL A 52 -11.17 6.91 12.34
CA VAL A 52 -12.27 6.48 11.49
C VAL A 52 -12.50 7.50 10.40
N ARG A 53 -12.81 7.03 9.19
CA ARG A 53 -13.42 7.86 8.16
C ARG A 53 -14.93 7.87 8.37
N ARG A 54 -15.59 8.95 7.97
CA ARG A 54 -17.06 9.00 7.96
C ARG A 54 -17.59 9.37 6.59
N GLU A 55 -18.69 8.74 6.22
CA GLU A 55 -19.40 9.00 4.97
C GLU A 55 -20.87 9.27 5.28
N ALA A 56 -21.46 10.24 4.58
CA ALA A 56 -22.87 10.57 4.75
C ALA A 56 -23.74 9.51 4.06
N GLU A 57 -24.72 8.98 4.79
CA GLU A 57 -25.73 8.07 4.28
C GLU A 57 -27.12 8.60 4.66
N GLY A 58 -27.75 9.30 3.70
CA GLY A 58 -29.04 9.95 3.92
C GLY A 58 -28.96 11.02 5.02
N ARG A 59 -29.53 10.74 6.19
CA ARG A 59 -29.55 11.65 7.36
C ARG A 59 -28.58 11.23 8.47
N ALA A 60 -27.80 10.19 8.27
CA ALA A 60 -26.85 9.66 9.24
C ALA A 60 -25.43 9.62 8.65
N TYR A 61 -24.44 9.38 9.52
CA TYR A 61 -23.08 9.07 9.11
C TYR A 61 -22.79 7.59 9.36
N ARG A 62 -22.08 6.96 8.42
CA ARG A 62 -21.38 5.70 8.64
C ARG A 62 -19.92 5.97 8.92
N TYR A 63 -19.36 5.23 9.85
CA TYR A 63 -17.97 5.30 10.29
C TYR A 63 -17.26 4.01 9.97
N GLU A 64 -16.02 4.09 9.50
CA GLU A 64 -15.21 2.92 9.18
C GLU A 64 -13.78 3.15 9.66
N ALA A 65 -13.15 2.11 10.22
CA ALA A 65 -11.77 2.19 10.67
C ALA A 65 -10.83 2.49 9.49
N VAL A 66 -9.91 3.43 9.67
CA VAL A 66 -8.90 3.78 8.65
C VAL A 66 -7.79 2.72 8.59
N SER A 67 -7.52 2.04 9.70
CA SER A 67 -6.51 1.00 9.80
C SER A 67 -6.98 -0.18 10.65
N THR A 68 -6.36 -1.35 10.48
CA THR A 68 -6.60 -2.50 11.35
C THR A 68 -6.09 -2.25 12.77
N ARG A 69 -6.57 -3.03 13.74
CA ARG A 69 -6.06 -2.98 15.13
C ARG A 69 -4.55 -3.26 15.21
N ALA A 70 -4.07 -4.21 14.41
CA ALA A 70 -2.65 -4.56 14.35
C ALA A 70 -1.81 -3.42 13.76
N ALA A 71 -2.25 -2.83 12.64
CA ALA A 71 -1.57 -1.68 12.04
C ALA A 71 -1.53 -0.48 13.00
N TYR A 72 -2.60 -0.25 13.75
CA TYR A 72 -2.64 0.78 14.78
C TYR A 72 -1.64 0.52 15.92
N ALA A 73 -1.62 -0.71 16.46
CA ALA A 73 -0.66 -1.06 17.50
C ALA A 73 0.78 -0.88 17.03
N ALA A 74 1.09 -1.26 15.78
CA ALA A 74 2.39 -1.04 15.17
C ALA A 74 2.74 0.46 15.05
N ALA A 75 1.78 1.30 14.63
CA ALA A 75 1.97 2.74 14.56
C ALA A 75 2.27 3.36 15.94
N LEU A 76 1.57 2.92 17.00
CA LEU A 76 1.86 3.38 18.37
C LEU A 76 3.25 2.95 18.85
N MET A 77 3.67 1.72 18.54
CA MET A 77 5.02 1.25 18.88
C MET A 77 6.08 2.08 18.15
N ASN A 78 5.86 2.39 16.87
CA ASN A 78 6.77 3.22 16.08
C ASN A 78 6.84 4.66 16.63
N GLU A 79 5.69 5.27 16.92
CA GLU A 79 5.64 6.63 17.48
C GLU A 79 6.37 6.73 18.84
N ALA A 80 6.11 5.77 19.74
CA ALA A 80 6.80 5.72 21.03
C ALA A 80 8.31 5.57 20.87
N TRP A 81 8.73 4.85 19.84
CA TRP A 81 10.14 4.70 19.49
C TRP A 81 10.73 5.98 18.91
N SER A 82 10.05 6.64 17.97
CA SER A 82 10.54 7.87 17.32
C SER A 82 10.68 9.05 18.28
N GLN A 83 9.90 9.05 19.37
CA GLN A 83 10.02 10.04 20.44
C GLN A 83 11.19 9.78 21.41
N SER A 84 11.89 8.65 21.29
CA SER A 84 13.00 8.32 22.19
C SER A 84 14.29 9.04 21.79
N ASP A 85 14.91 9.73 22.75
CA ASP A 85 16.24 10.33 22.59
C ASP A 85 17.36 9.29 22.42
N ASN A 86 17.11 8.03 22.79
CA ASN A 86 18.05 6.91 22.59
C ASN A 86 17.30 5.63 22.15
N PRO A 87 17.07 5.49 20.83
CA PRO A 87 16.41 4.33 20.23
C PRO A 87 16.99 2.96 20.65
N ALA A 88 18.32 2.87 20.75
CA ALA A 88 18.99 1.62 21.10
C ALA A 88 18.72 1.21 22.56
N ALA A 89 18.73 2.17 23.48
CA ALA A 89 18.41 1.91 24.88
C ALA A 89 16.92 1.56 25.08
N ALA A 90 16.01 2.23 24.35
CA ALA A 90 14.58 1.94 24.38
C ALA A 90 14.29 0.49 23.95
N LEU A 91 15.00 0.01 22.92
CA LEU A 91 14.95 -1.39 22.48
C LEU A 91 15.36 -2.38 23.57
N VAL A 92 16.50 -2.14 24.23
CA VAL A 92 16.98 -3.03 25.30
C VAL A 92 15.97 -3.08 26.45
N ALA A 93 15.42 -1.93 26.85
CA ALA A 93 14.39 -1.86 27.88
C ALA A 93 13.11 -2.59 27.45
N PHE A 94 12.68 -2.42 26.20
CA PHE A 94 11.50 -3.08 25.65
C PHE A 94 11.64 -4.60 25.65
N PHE A 95 12.77 -5.14 25.19
CA PHE A 95 13.07 -6.58 25.26
C PHE A 95 13.09 -7.10 26.70
N GLY A 96 13.57 -6.29 27.65
CA GLY A 96 13.55 -6.64 29.08
C GLY A 96 12.15 -6.75 29.67
N MET A 97 11.16 -6.02 29.14
CA MET A 97 9.77 -6.06 29.58
C MET A 97 8.95 -7.18 28.94
N MET A 98 9.45 -7.83 27.88
CA MET A 98 8.71 -8.87 27.17
C MET A 98 8.70 -10.23 27.88
N SER A 99 7.54 -10.88 27.85
CA SER A 99 7.44 -12.29 28.19
C SER A 99 8.23 -13.17 27.19
N PRO A 100 8.59 -14.40 27.57
CA PRO A 100 9.21 -15.35 26.64
C PRO A 100 8.39 -15.55 25.36
N GLN A 101 7.06 -15.64 25.47
CA GLN A 101 6.15 -15.81 24.33
C GLN A 101 6.14 -14.59 23.41
N GLN A 102 6.22 -13.38 23.97
CA GLN A 102 6.30 -12.15 23.18
C GLN A 102 7.63 -12.06 22.41
N ARG A 103 8.74 -12.50 23.02
CA ARG A 103 10.05 -12.55 22.35
C ARG A 103 10.09 -13.58 21.23
N GLU A 104 9.46 -14.74 21.43
CA GLU A 104 9.31 -15.76 20.39
C GLU A 104 8.47 -15.24 19.22
N ALA A 105 7.30 -14.66 19.50
CA ALA A 105 6.45 -14.06 18.47
C ALA A 105 7.18 -12.95 17.68
N LEU A 106 8.00 -12.12 18.34
CA LEU A 106 8.81 -11.11 17.67
C LEU A 106 9.88 -11.74 16.77
N SER A 107 10.58 -12.77 17.25
CA SER A 107 11.60 -13.50 16.47
C SER A 107 10.99 -14.11 15.21
N ASP A 108 9.82 -14.72 15.33
CA ASP A 108 9.09 -15.27 14.18
C ASP A 108 8.64 -14.17 13.22
N ALA A 109 8.15 -13.03 13.73
CA ALA A 109 7.77 -11.89 12.90
C ALA A 109 8.97 -11.32 12.12
N VAL A 110 10.15 -11.17 12.75
CA VAL A 110 11.38 -10.73 12.08
C VAL A 110 11.76 -11.71 10.96
N ARG A 111 11.73 -13.02 11.24
CA ARG A 111 12.01 -14.05 10.22
C ARG A 111 11.02 -13.99 9.05
N MET A 112 9.74 -13.76 9.33
CA MET A 112 8.73 -13.60 8.28
C MET A 112 9.01 -12.39 7.39
N VAL A 113 9.39 -11.25 7.98
CA VAL A 113 9.72 -10.02 7.23
C VAL A 113 11.00 -10.20 6.41
N GLU A 114 12.05 -10.78 6.99
CA GLU A 114 13.30 -11.09 6.26
C GLU A 114 13.05 -12.06 5.09
N GLY A 115 12.17 -13.04 5.27
CA GLY A 115 11.78 -13.96 4.19
C GLY A 115 10.97 -13.28 3.08
N ASP A 116 10.15 -12.27 3.42
CA ASP A 116 9.37 -11.52 2.45
C ASP A 116 10.24 -10.52 1.67
N THR A 117 11.22 -9.88 2.32
CA THR A 117 12.20 -9.02 1.64
C THR A 117 13.03 -9.80 0.62
N VAL A 118 13.48 -11.01 0.97
CA VAL A 118 14.26 -11.86 0.04
C VAL A 118 13.40 -12.33 -1.14
N ARG A 119 12.09 -12.61 -0.94
CA ARG A 119 11.19 -12.92 -2.05
C ARG A 119 10.96 -11.72 -2.97
N MET A 120 10.76 -10.53 -2.41
CA MET A 120 10.55 -9.29 -3.17
C MET A 120 11.77 -8.97 -4.05
N GLU A 121 12.98 -9.13 -3.52
CA GLU A 121 14.24 -8.96 -4.27
C GLU A 121 14.36 -9.98 -5.41
N GLY A 122 14.11 -11.27 -5.14
CA GLY A 122 14.16 -12.32 -6.17
C GLY A 122 13.04 -12.25 -7.23
N ASP A 123 11.90 -11.63 -6.93
CA ASP A 123 10.86 -11.33 -7.92
C ASP A 123 11.25 -10.13 -8.80
N ALA A 124 11.92 -9.13 -8.24
CA ALA A 124 12.43 -7.98 -8.98
C ALA A 124 13.55 -8.39 -9.96
N ASP A 125 14.48 -9.23 -9.53
CA ASP A 125 15.57 -9.75 -10.37
C ASP A 125 15.03 -10.56 -11.55
N ARG A 126 14.10 -11.50 -11.30
CA ARG A 126 13.46 -12.29 -12.36
C ARG A 126 12.66 -11.42 -13.35
N LYS A 127 12.03 -10.35 -12.86
CA LYS A 127 11.31 -9.42 -13.73
C LYS A 127 12.27 -8.61 -14.61
N ALA A 128 13.41 -8.18 -14.06
CA ALA A 128 14.45 -7.48 -14.81
C ALA A 128 15.09 -8.37 -15.87
N GLU A 129 15.35 -9.65 -15.57
CA GLU A 129 15.84 -10.64 -16.54
C GLU A 129 14.84 -10.86 -17.68
N ALA A 130 13.57 -11.07 -17.36
CA ALA A 130 12.52 -11.26 -18.38
C ALA A 130 12.31 -10.00 -19.26
N GLU A 131 12.50 -8.80 -18.71
CA GLU A 131 12.43 -7.55 -19.47
C GLU A 131 13.66 -7.35 -20.37
N ALA A 132 14.85 -7.75 -19.91
CA ALA A 132 16.07 -7.74 -20.70
C ALA A 132 16.01 -8.73 -21.88
N GLU A 133 15.49 -9.94 -21.65
CA GLU A 133 15.29 -10.95 -22.70
C GLU A 133 14.31 -10.46 -23.77
N ARG A 134 13.15 -9.91 -23.38
CA ARG A 134 12.18 -9.33 -24.33
C ARG A 134 12.76 -8.18 -25.13
N LYS A 135 13.59 -7.35 -24.51
CA LYS A 135 14.26 -6.23 -25.19
C LYS A 135 15.32 -6.72 -26.17
N ALA A 136 16.07 -7.75 -25.81
CA ALA A 136 17.07 -8.38 -26.69
C ALA A 136 16.40 -9.03 -27.91
N GLU A 137 15.27 -9.72 -27.70
CA GLU A 137 14.48 -10.32 -28.79
C GLU A 137 13.91 -9.23 -29.73
N ALA A 138 13.35 -8.14 -29.18
CA ALA A 138 12.86 -7.01 -29.98
C ALA A 138 13.97 -6.22 -30.71
N ASP A 139 15.20 -6.19 -30.18
CA ASP A 139 16.36 -5.60 -30.84
C ASP A 139 16.95 -6.52 -31.93
N ALA A 140 16.78 -7.84 -31.80
CA ALA A 140 17.15 -8.83 -32.82
C ALA A 140 16.18 -8.82 -34.00
N ASP A 141 14.88 -8.76 -33.73
CA ASP A 141 13.84 -8.63 -34.77
C ASP A 141 14.01 -7.35 -35.59
N ARG A 142 14.30 -6.21 -34.96
CA ARG A 142 14.57 -4.96 -35.70
C ARG A 142 15.84 -5.00 -36.56
N ARG A 143 16.87 -5.76 -36.16
CA ARG A 143 18.08 -5.95 -36.98
C ARG A 143 17.81 -6.83 -38.18
N SER A 144 17.04 -7.91 -38.02
CA SER A 144 16.69 -8.79 -39.14
C SER A 144 15.79 -8.08 -40.17
N GLU A 145 14.88 -7.20 -39.72
CA GLU A 145 14.06 -6.36 -40.61
C GLU A 145 14.90 -5.31 -41.37
N ALA A 146 15.91 -4.71 -40.72
CA ALA A 146 16.80 -3.73 -41.36
C ALA A 146 17.73 -4.37 -42.41
N GLU A 147 18.22 -5.58 -42.15
CA GLU A 147 19.05 -6.35 -43.10
C GLU A 147 18.24 -6.82 -44.31
N ALA A 148 16.99 -7.27 -44.11
CA ALA A 148 16.08 -7.64 -45.19
C ALA A 148 15.59 -6.43 -46.03
N GLY A 149 15.63 -5.22 -45.47
CA GLY A 149 15.34 -3.98 -46.19
C GLY A 149 16.49 -3.51 -47.09
N GLY A 150 17.75 -3.75 -46.68
CA GLY A 150 18.95 -3.34 -47.42
C GLY A 150 19.20 -4.12 -48.72
N GLU A 151 18.71 -5.36 -48.83
CA GLU A 151 18.84 -6.17 -50.05
C GLU A 151 17.86 -5.75 -51.17
N ARG A 152 16.87 -4.89 -50.89
CA ARG A 152 15.89 -4.43 -51.90
C ARG A 152 16.31 -3.16 -52.66
N GLU A 153 17.39 -2.49 -52.27
CA GLU A 153 17.86 -1.27 -52.96
C GLU A 153 18.92 -1.52 -54.05
N ALA A 154 19.35 -2.77 -54.28
CA ALA A 154 20.37 -3.08 -55.30
C ALA A 154 19.81 -3.39 -56.72
N GLU A 155 18.50 -3.50 -56.91
CA GLU A 155 17.88 -3.74 -58.22
C GLU A 155 16.93 -2.60 -58.62
N GLY A 156 17.51 -1.48 -59.03
CA GLY A 156 16.74 -0.32 -59.49
C GLY A 156 17.50 0.65 -60.41
N GLU A 157 18.63 0.25 -60.99
CA GLU A 157 19.38 1.08 -61.93
C GLU A 157 19.05 0.67 -63.37
N GLN A 158 17.96 1.23 -63.93
CA GLN A 158 17.74 1.36 -65.37
C GLN A 158 16.53 2.27 -65.65
N ASN A 159 16.78 3.57 -65.81
CA ASN A 159 16.28 4.41 -66.92
C ASN A 159 16.59 5.92 -66.69
N PRO A 160 17.53 6.53 -67.42
CA PRO A 160 17.56 7.97 -67.60
C PRO A 160 17.20 8.33 -69.05
N GLY A 161 15.95 8.71 -69.29
CA GLY A 161 15.48 9.28 -70.56
C GLY A 161 14.51 10.41 -70.28
N GLY A 162 15.03 11.64 -70.17
CA GLY A 162 14.34 12.82 -69.64
C GLY A 162 13.31 13.48 -70.58
N PRO A 163 12.75 14.61 -70.13
CA PRO A 163 12.69 15.79 -70.98
C PRO A 163 13.32 17.01 -70.30
N GLY A 164 14.10 17.74 -71.10
CA GLY A 164 14.97 18.85 -70.70
C GLY A 164 14.26 20.14 -70.25
N PRO A 165 15.02 21.09 -69.70
CA PRO A 165 14.49 22.37 -69.28
C PRO A 165 14.35 23.30 -70.49
N GLY A 166 13.19 23.94 -70.59
CA GLY A 166 13.01 25.12 -71.42
C GLY A 166 13.77 26.31 -70.84
N SER A 167 14.36 27.11 -71.72
CA SER A 167 14.55 28.54 -71.50
C SER A 167 14.78 29.27 -72.83
N ASP A 168 13.99 30.32 -73.02
CA ASP A 168 14.33 31.62 -73.63
C ASP A 168 14.84 31.70 -75.08
N ARG A 169 13.94 32.06 -76.01
CA ARG A 169 13.71 33.45 -76.51
C ARG A 169 12.79 33.49 -77.73
#